data_AF-A0A1B6IYV3-F1
#
_entry.id   AF-A0A1B6IYV3-F1
#
_cell.length_a   1.000
_cell.length_b   1.000
_cell.length_c   1.000
_cell.angle_alpha   90.00
_cell.angle_beta   90.00
_cell.angle_gamma   90.00
#
_symmetry.space_group_name_H-M   'P 1'
#
loop_
_entity.id
_entity.type
_entity.pdbx_description
1 polymer ?
#
loop_
_entity_poly.entity_id
_entity_poly.type
_entity_poly.pdbx_seq_one_letter_code
_entity_poly.pdbx_strand_id
1 'polypeptide(L)'
;MKRGTTILEPWSTKEKLCLSSAVLRSGDQNWMSVSRVLRVFGEPDRPSEWYSQKQCAQQYEALLTNVGTSKRKKRSEKGIETVDTPNESIVRKLLQERVEELTRLLEEDRREYRRIKKEKEDIESGKAEDRREYRRIKKEKEDIESGKA
;
A
#
# COMPACT_ATOMS: atom_id res chain seq x y z
N MET A 1 -12.56 34.14 8.85
CA MET A 1 -12.92 32.78 9.32
C MET A 1 -11.79 31.83 8.97
N LYS A 2 -11.07 31.29 9.96
CA LYS A 2 -9.97 30.34 9.73
C LYS A 2 -10.59 28.97 9.44
N ARG A 3 -10.42 28.45 8.22
CA ARG A 3 -10.79 27.07 7.86
C ARG A 3 -9.94 26.15 8.75
N GLY A 4 -10.56 25.54 9.75
CA GLY A 4 -9.90 24.56 10.60
C GLY A 4 -9.43 23.40 9.74
N THR A 5 -8.14 23.12 9.74
CA THR A 5 -7.54 21.95 9.11
C THR A 5 -8.20 20.72 9.73
N THR A 6 -9.21 20.19 9.06
CA THR A 6 -9.85 18.94 9.48
C THR A 6 -8.82 17.87 9.17
N ILE A 7 -8.24 17.25 10.20
CA ILE A 7 -7.34 16.11 10.01
C ILE A 7 -8.20 14.99 9.45
N LEU A 8 -8.14 14.78 8.14
CA LEU A 8 -8.80 13.67 7.48
C LEU A 8 -8.09 12.38 7.91
N GLU A 9 -8.86 11.37 8.31
CA GLU A 9 -8.29 10.07 8.61
C GLU A 9 -7.60 9.50 7.36
N PRO A 10 -6.41 8.90 7.52
CA PRO A 10 -5.59 8.51 6.39
C PRO A 10 -6.18 7.30 5.67
N TRP A 11 -6.69 7.51 4.46
CA TRP A 11 -7.10 6.44 3.56
C TRP A 11 -5.88 5.77 2.90
N SER A 12 -5.94 4.45 2.77
CA SER A 12 -4.93 3.66 2.04
C SER A 12 -4.92 3.97 0.54
N THR A 13 -3.86 3.56 -0.16
CA THR A 13 -3.77 3.69 -1.63
C THR A 13 -4.91 2.96 -2.32
N LYS A 14 -5.27 1.76 -1.85
CA LYS A 14 -6.43 0.99 -2.34
C LYS A 14 -7.72 1.79 -2.20
N GLU A 15 -8.00 2.37 -1.04
CA GLU A 15 -9.24 3.13 -0.80
C GLU A 15 -9.31 4.39 -1.66
N LYS A 16 -8.21 5.13 -1.77
CA LYS A 16 -8.11 6.31 -2.66
C LYS A 16 -8.30 5.93 -4.12
N LEU A 17 -7.75 4.79 -4.55
CA LEU A 17 -7.91 4.28 -5.92
C LEU A 17 -9.37 3.87 -6.18
N CYS A 18 -10.01 3.17 -5.25
CA CYS A 18 -11.42 2.81 -5.35
C CYS A 18 -12.32 4.06 -5.41
N LEU A 19 -12.04 5.07 -4.58
CA LEU A 19 -12.74 6.36 -4.59
C LEU A 19 -12.64 7.05 -5.94
N SER A 20 -11.41 7.29 -6.40
CA SER A 20 -11.16 8.00 -7.65
C SER A 20 -11.72 7.26 -8.86
N SER A 21 -11.65 5.92 -8.87
CA SER A 21 -12.25 5.08 -9.91
C SER A 21 -13.78 5.12 -9.90
N ALA A 22 -14.41 5.16 -8.72
CA ALA A 22 -15.86 5.29 -8.61
C ALA A 22 -16.32 6.67 -9.11
N VAL A 23 -15.62 7.74 -8.72
CA VAL A 23 -15.90 9.10 -9.18
C VAL A 23 -15.69 9.23 -10.69
N LEU A 24 -14.65 8.61 -11.27
CA LEU A 24 -14.43 8.61 -12.72
C LEU A 24 -15.62 8.01 -13.49
N ARG A 25 -16.31 7.01 -12.91
CA ARG A 25 -17.46 6.36 -13.55
C ARG A 25 -18.79 7.08 -13.35
N SER A 26 -19.06 7.60 -12.14
CA SER A 26 -20.38 8.16 -11.78
C SER A 26 -20.40 9.67 -11.58
N GLY A 27 -19.25 10.35 -11.71
CA GLY A 27 -19.09 11.77 -11.44
C GLY A 27 -18.97 12.11 -9.96
N ASP A 28 -18.48 13.32 -9.68
CA ASP A 28 -18.28 13.89 -8.34
C ASP A 28 -19.54 14.62 -7.80
N GLN A 29 -20.68 14.48 -8.47
CA GLN A 29 -21.98 14.96 -7.99
C GLN A 29 -22.86 13.81 -7.45
N ASN A 30 -22.49 12.55 -7.72
CA ASN A 30 -23.26 11.37 -7.33
C ASN A 30 -22.61 10.60 -6.17
N TRP A 31 -22.46 11.28 -5.03
CA TRP A 31 -21.82 10.71 -3.84
C TRP A 31 -22.54 9.49 -3.27
N MET A 32 -23.85 9.37 -3.49
CA MET A 32 -24.61 8.19 -3.08
C MET A 32 -24.18 6.94 -3.86
N SER A 33 -24.02 7.05 -5.18
CA SER A 33 -23.50 5.95 -6.01
C SER A 33 -22.07 5.59 -5.62
N VAL A 34 -21.21 6.59 -5.47
CA VAL A 34 -19.80 6.41 -5.05
C VAL A 34 -19.72 5.67 -3.71
N SER A 35 -20.42 6.16 -2.69
CA SER A 35 -20.47 5.56 -1.35
C SER A 35 -20.93 4.08 -1.40
N ARG A 36 -21.97 3.78 -2.17
CA ARG A 36 -22.47 2.41 -2.31
C ARG A 36 -21.43 1.47 -2.93
N VAL A 37 -20.71 1.93 -3.96
CA VAL A 37 -19.63 1.15 -4.58
C VAL A 37 -18.51 0.90 -3.58
N LEU A 38 -18.07 1.92 -2.84
CA LEU A 38 -16.96 1.77 -1.89
C LEU A 38 -17.30 0.80 -0.77
N ARG A 39 -18.57 0.76 -0.30
CA ARG A 39 -19.01 -0.21 0.72
C ARG A 39 -18.91 -1.67 0.27
N VAL A 40 -18.96 -1.95 -1.04
CA VAL A 40 -18.80 -3.32 -1.58
C VAL A 40 -17.34 -3.76 -1.60
N PHE A 41 -16.41 -2.82 -1.84
CA PHE A 41 -14.97 -3.10 -1.96
C PHE A 41 -14.15 -2.71 -0.72
N GLY A 42 -14.82 -2.16 0.28
CA GLY A 42 -14.24 -1.60 1.49
C GLY A 42 -13.58 -2.67 2.36
N GLU A 43 -12.62 -2.24 3.17
CA GLU A 43 -11.99 -3.15 4.13
C GLU A 43 -12.97 -3.50 5.25
N PRO A 44 -13.00 -4.77 5.70
CA PRO A 44 -14.01 -5.27 6.65
C PRO A 44 -13.85 -4.69 8.06
N ASP A 45 -12.69 -4.14 8.38
CA ASP A 45 -12.35 -3.49 9.65
C ASP A 45 -12.80 -2.02 9.71
N ARG A 46 -13.36 -1.48 8.62
CA ARG A 46 -13.80 -0.08 8.58
C ARG A 46 -15.15 0.15 9.27
N PRO A 47 -15.31 1.26 10.02
CA PRO A 47 -16.61 1.68 10.55
C PRO A 47 -17.67 1.87 9.47
N SER A 48 -18.96 1.74 9.83
CA SER A 48 -20.09 1.90 8.89
C SER A 48 -20.13 3.26 8.17
N GLU A 49 -19.64 4.31 8.84
CA GLU A 49 -19.63 5.69 8.33
C GLU A 49 -18.35 6.04 7.55
N TRP A 50 -17.38 5.13 7.50
CA TRP A 50 -16.09 5.34 6.85
C TRP A 50 -16.24 5.72 5.38
N TYR A 51 -17.12 5.03 4.67
CA TYR A 51 -17.46 5.32 3.27
C TYR A 51 -18.76 6.12 3.13
N SER A 52 -19.12 6.95 4.11
CA SER A 52 -20.27 7.85 3.98
C SER A 52 -20.08 8.83 2.80
N GLN A 53 -21.18 9.35 2.27
CA GLN A 53 -21.15 10.31 1.15
C GLN A 53 -20.26 11.52 1.46
N LYS A 54 -20.37 12.03 2.69
CA LYS A 54 -19.55 13.14 3.22
C LYS A 54 -18.07 12.78 3.22
N GLN A 55 -17.70 11.60 3.74
CA GLN A 55 -16.30 11.16 3.76
C GLN A 55 -15.74 10.99 2.35
N CYS A 56 -16.51 10.39 1.43
CA CYS A 56 -16.10 10.25 0.03
C CYS A 56 -15.82 11.61 -0.63
N ALA A 57 -16.70 12.59 -0.42
CA ALA A 57 -16.53 13.94 -0.97
C ALA A 57 -15.28 14.64 -0.41
N GLN A 58 -15.11 14.62 0.92
CA GLN A 58 -13.96 15.25 1.58
C GLN A 58 -12.62 14.62 1.16
N GLN A 59 -12.57 13.30 1.08
CA GLN A 59 -11.36 12.58 0.65
C GLN A 59 -11.02 12.85 -0.81
N TYR A 60 -12.04 12.98 -1.67
CA TYR A 60 -11.83 13.30 -3.07
C TYR A 60 -11.35 14.74 -3.29
N GLU A 61 -11.90 15.70 -2.54
CA GLU A 61 -11.44 17.10 -2.56
C GLU A 61 -9.95 17.22 -2.14
N ALA A 62 -9.52 16.43 -1.16
CA ALA A 62 -8.12 16.35 -0.76
C ALA A 62 -7.23 15.81 -1.89
N LEU A 63 -7.69 14.81 -2.65
CA LEU A 63 -6.96 14.28 -3.81
C LEU A 63 -6.82 15.32 -4.92
N LEU A 64 -7.89 16.06 -5.22
CA LEU A 64 -7.87 17.15 -6.21
C LEU A 64 -6.89 18.26 -5.82
N THR A 65 -6.86 18.63 -4.54
CA THR A 65 -5.93 19.63 -4.02
C THR A 65 -4.47 19.23 -4.23
N ASN A 66 -4.13 17.95 -4.00
CA ASN A 66 -2.79 17.42 -4.20
C ASN A 66 -2.35 17.36 -5.68
N VAL A 67 -3.30 17.21 -6.61
CA VAL A 67 -3.02 17.28 -8.05
C VAL A 67 -2.88 18.72 -8.53
N GLY A 68 -3.70 19.65 -8.01
CA GLY A 68 -3.62 21.07 -8.33
C GLY A 68 -2.30 21.74 -7.91
N THR A 69 -1.64 21.23 -6.86
CA THR A 69 -0.32 21.72 -6.40
C THR A 69 0.85 21.13 -7.19
N SER A 70 0.65 20.03 -7.91
CA SER A 70 1.65 19.41 -8.76
C SER A 70 1.73 20.16 -10.09
N LYS A 71 2.61 21.17 -10.17
CA LYS A 71 2.77 22.05 -11.36
C LYS A 71 2.74 21.27 -12.68
N ARG A 72 1.79 21.64 -13.54
CA ARG A 72 1.60 21.20 -14.92
C ARG A 72 2.94 21.19 -15.67
N LYS A 73 3.49 20.00 -15.98
CA LYS A 73 4.63 19.86 -16.90
C LYS A 73 4.18 20.32 -18.29
N LYS A 74 4.95 21.22 -18.90
CA LYS A 74 4.72 21.81 -20.22
C LYS A 74 4.72 20.69 -21.27
N ARG A 75 3.60 20.53 -21.99
CA ARG A 75 3.35 19.50 -23.02
C ARG A 75 4.30 19.66 -24.21
N SER A 76 4.87 18.56 -24.68
CA SER A 76 5.65 18.44 -25.91
C SER A 76 4.77 18.40 -27.15
N GLU A 77 5.28 18.96 -28.25
CA GLU A 77 4.72 18.94 -29.60
C GLU A 77 4.76 17.52 -30.20
N LYS A 78 3.60 16.88 -30.35
CA LYS A 78 3.16 16.02 -31.48
C LYS A 78 1.96 15.16 -31.07
N GLY A 79 0.85 15.30 -31.81
CA GLY A 79 -0.30 14.40 -31.74
C GLY A 79 -1.38 14.83 -30.74
N ILE A 80 -2.64 14.52 -31.08
CA ILE A 80 -3.83 14.77 -30.24
C ILE A 80 -3.70 13.94 -28.96
N GLU A 81 -2.98 14.46 -27.98
CA GLU A 81 -3.06 13.97 -26.61
C GLU A 81 -4.30 14.59 -26.00
N THR A 82 -5.31 13.78 -25.72
CA THR A 82 -6.36 14.12 -24.76
C THR A 82 -5.67 14.68 -23.51
N VAL A 83 -5.97 15.93 -23.15
CA VAL A 83 -5.51 16.48 -21.87
C VAL A 83 -6.19 15.62 -20.81
N ASP A 84 -5.44 14.78 -20.11
CA ASP A 84 -5.98 14.05 -18.96
C ASP A 84 -6.71 15.05 -18.07
N THR A 85 -7.97 14.73 -17.79
CA THR A 85 -8.71 15.41 -16.73
C THR A 85 -7.97 15.19 -15.40
N PRO A 86 -8.11 16.11 -14.42
CA PRO A 86 -7.54 15.91 -13.08
C PRO A 86 -7.91 14.54 -12.49
N ASN A 87 -9.12 14.07 -12.78
CA ASN A 87 -9.64 12.77 -12.32
C ASN A 87 -8.85 11.60 -12.92
N GLU A 88 -8.58 11.62 -14.22
CA GLU A 88 -7.78 10.59 -14.90
C GLU A 88 -6.33 10.58 -14.40
N SER A 89 -5.74 11.76 -14.14
CA SER A 89 -4.40 11.88 -13.57
C SER A 89 -4.33 11.26 -12.16
N ILE A 90 -5.33 11.51 -11.31
CA ILE A 90 -5.44 10.90 -9.97
C ILE A 90 -5.47 9.37 -10.08
N VAL A 91 -6.36 8.83 -10.92
CA VAL A 91 -6.52 7.38 -11.08
C VAL A 91 -5.24 6.74 -11.60
N ARG A 92 -4.61 7.32 -12.63
CA ARG A 92 -3.36 6.80 -13.20
C ARG A 92 -2.24 6.74 -12.15
N LYS A 93 -2.08 7.81 -11.37
CA LYS A 93 -1.07 7.87 -10.30
C LYS A 93 -1.33 6.82 -9.23
N LEU A 94 -2.55 6.75 -8.70
CA LEU A 94 -2.91 5.80 -7.65
C LEU A 94 -2.84 4.34 -8.12
N LEU A 95 -3.14 4.08 -9.40
CA LEU A 95 -2.99 2.76 -9.99
C LEU A 95 -1.52 2.35 -10.01
N GLN A 96 -0.63 3.24 -10.44
CA GLN A 96 0.81 3.00 -10.41
C GLN A 96 1.31 2.72 -8.99
N GLU A 97 0.94 3.57 -8.02
CA GLU A 97 1.30 3.36 -6.61
C GLU A 97 0.78 2.02 -6.07
N ARG A 98 -0.43 1.60 -6.46
CA ARG A 98 -1.01 0.32 -6.03
C ARG A 98 -0.30 -0.87 -6.67
N VAL A 99 0.10 -0.78 -7.94
CA VAL A 99 0.88 -1.82 -8.60
C VAL A 99 2.25 -1.98 -7.94
N GLU A 100 2.93 -0.88 -7.61
CA GLU A 100 4.20 -0.89 -6.89
C GLU A 100 4.06 -1.52 -5.50
N GLU A 101 3.02 -1.13 -4.75
CA GLU A 101 2.71 -1.69 -3.43
C GLU A 101 2.47 -3.20 -3.49
N LEU A 102 1.63 -3.67 -4.42
CA LEU A 102 1.34 -5.09 -4.59
C LEU A 102 2.58 -5.89 -5.03
N THR A 103 3.41 -5.30 -5.89
CA THR A 103 4.67 -5.92 -6.32
C THR A 103 5.61 -6.09 -5.14
N ARG A 104 5.74 -5.08 -4.29
CA ARG A 104 6.57 -5.13 -3.08
C ARG A 104 6.07 -6.21 -2.11
N LEU A 105 4.77 -6.26 -1.82
CA LEU A 105 4.19 -7.27 -0.95
C LEU A 105 4.42 -8.69 -1.48
N LEU A 106 4.26 -8.90 -2.79
CA LEU A 106 4.52 -10.20 -3.41
C LEU A 106 5.99 -10.62 -3.28
N GLU A 107 6.93 -9.69 -3.41
CA GLU A 107 8.35 -9.96 -3.23
C GLU A 107 8.71 -10.29 -1.78
N GLU A 108 8.10 -9.59 -0.82
CA GLU A 108 8.22 -9.85 0.62
C GLU A 108 7.69 -11.25 0.97
N ASP A 109 6.48 -11.58 0.52
CA ASP A 109 5.86 -12.91 0.73
C ASP A 109 6.72 -14.03 0.11
N ARG A 110 7.24 -13.82 -1.11
CA ARG A 110 8.15 -14.79 -1.75
C ARG A 110 9.46 -14.96 -1.00
N ARG A 111 9.98 -13.91 -0.39
CA ARG A 111 11.20 -13.97 0.44
C ARG A 111 10.93 -14.77 1.71
N GLU A 112 9.81 -14.47 2.36
CA GLU A 112 9.42 -15.13 3.60
C GLU A 112 9.11 -16.61 3.39
N TYR A 113 8.36 -16.95 2.33
CA TYR A 113 8.13 -18.34 1.94
C TYR A 113 9.44 -19.11 1.72
N ARG A 114 10.42 -18.52 1.00
CA ARG A 114 11.72 -19.16 0.79
C ARG A 114 12.50 -19.36 2.09
N ARG A 115 12.43 -18.40 3.01
CA ARG A 115 13.06 -18.50 4.33
C ARG A 115 12.45 -19.67 5.12
N ILE A 116 11.12 -19.68 5.26
CA ILE A 116 10.39 -20.72 5.99
C ILE A 116 10.59 -22.10 5.35
N LYS A 117 10.53 -22.20 4.02
CA LYS A 117 10.76 -23.45 3.30
C LYS A 117 12.16 -24.02 3.58
N LYS A 118 13.18 -23.17 3.53
CA LYS A 118 14.56 -23.58 3.86
C LYS A 118 14.68 -24.03 5.32
N GLU A 119 14.07 -23.29 6.25
CA GLU A 119 14.06 -23.66 7.66
C GLU A 119 13.38 -25.02 7.88
N LYS A 120 12.26 -25.28 7.18
CA LYS A 120 11.60 -26.57 7.19
C LYS A 120 12.50 -27.70 6.68
N GLU A 121 13.14 -27.51 5.52
CA GLU A 121 14.07 -28.51 4.94
C GLU A 121 15.28 -28.77 5.85
N ASP A 122 15.80 -27.73 6.50
CA ASP A 122 16.90 -27.83 7.46
C ASP A 122 16.50 -28.61 8.72
N ILE A 123 15.24 -28.48 9.17
CA ILE A 123 14.69 -29.26 10.29
C ILE A 123 14.48 -30.72 9.87
N GLU A 124 13.81 -30.97 8.74
CA GLU A 124 13.50 -32.32 8.26
C GLU A 124 14.76 -33.13 7.92
N SER A 125 15.83 -32.48 7.48
CA SER A 125 17.12 -33.13 7.18
C SER A 125 18.05 -33.30 8.39
N GLY A 126 17.63 -32.92 9.60
CA GLY A 126 18.47 -32.96 10.82
C GLY A 126 19.56 -31.89 10.88
N LYS A 127 19.83 -31.17 9.79
CA LYS A 127 20.86 -30.12 9.69
C LYS A 127 20.64 -28.95 10.67
N ALA A 128 19.41 -28.73 11.14
CA ALA A 128 19.11 -27.75 12.16
C ALA A 128 19.68 -28.14 13.53
N GLU A 129 19.72 -29.43 13.86
CA GLU A 129 20.31 -29.97 15.07
C GLU A 129 21.83 -29.97 14.97
N ASP A 130 22.37 -30.44 13.84
CA ASP A 130 23.81 -30.39 13.54
C ASP A 130 24.38 -28.97 13.66
N ARG A 131 23.65 -27.96 13.14
CA ARG A 131 24.08 -26.55 13.28
C ARG A 131 24.05 -26.05 14.71
N ARG A 132 23.12 -26.53 15.55
CA ARG A 132 23.04 -26.14 16.97
C ARG A 132 24.18 -26.78 17.74
N GLU A 133 24.46 -28.05 17.49
CA GLU A 133 25.56 -28.78 18.09
C GLU A 133 26.92 -28.21 17.68
N TYR A 134 27.13 -27.92 16.40
CA TYR A 134 28.35 -27.26 15.92
C TYR A 134 28.59 -25.91 16.60
N ARG A 135 27.54 -25.09 16.80
CA ARG A 135 27.67 -23.81 17.53
C ARG A 135 28.02 -24.02 19.00
N ARG A 136 27.49 -25.06 19.66
CA ARG A 136 27.84 -25.39 21.06
C ARG A 136 29.31 -25.78 21.16
N ILE A 137 29.75 -26.72 20.33
CA ILE A 137 31.14 -27.20 20.31
C ILE A 137 32.11 -26.05 20.00
N LYS A 138 31.77 -25.17 19.06
CA LYS A 138 32.61 -24.02 18.73
C LYS A 138 32.75 -23.06 19.92
N LYS A 139 31.64 -22.76 20.60
CA LYS A 139 31.65 -21.88 21.78
C LYS A 139 32.45 -22.48 22.93
N GLU A 140 32.29 -23.77 23.19
CA GLU A 140 33.07 -24.47 24.21
C GLU A 140 34.57 -24.44 23.92
N LYS A 141 34.99 -24.59 22.66
CA LYS A 141 36.39 -24.39 22.26
C LYS A 141 36.89 -22.96 22.49
N GLU A 142 36.09 -21.95 22.15
CA GLU A 142 36.43 -20.54 22.39
C GLU A 142 36.53 -20.22 23.89
N ASP A 143 35.65 -20.79 24.72
CA ASP A 143 35.67 -20.62 26.18
C ASP A 143 36.90 -21.31 26.82
N ILE A 144 37.29 -22.49 26.31
CA ILE A 144 38.52 -23.19 26.71
C ILE A 144 39.76 -22.39 26.30
N GLU A 145 39.84 -21.91 25.05
CA GLU A 145 40.98 -21.13 24.54
C GLU A 145 41.12 -19.77 25.24
N SER A 146 40.02 -19.19 25.72
CA SER A 146 40.02 -17.93 26.47
C SER A 146 40.20 -18.10 27.99
N GLY A 147 40.40 -19.32 28.48
CA GLY A 147 40.63 -19.60 29.90
C GLY A 147 39.42 -19.32 30.79
N LYS A 148 38.21 -19.34 30.24
CA LYS A 148 36.95 -19.07 30.94
C LYS A 148 36.19 -20.33 31.36
N ALA A 149 36.75 -21.50 31.11
CA ALA A 149 36.18 -22.81 31.47
C ALA A 149 36.51 -23.19 32.93
#